data_AF-A0A7V7JK59-F1
#
_entry.id   AF-A0A7V7JK59-F1
#
_cell.length_a   1.000
_cell.length_b   1.000
_cell.length_c   1.000
_cell.angle_alpha   90.00
_cell.angle_beta   90.00
_cell.angle_gamma   90.00
#
_symmetry.space_group_name_H-M   'P 1'
#
loop_
_entity.id
_entity.type
_entity.pdbx_description
1 polymer ?
#
loop_
_entity_poly.entity_id
_entity_poly.type
_entity_poly.pdbx_seq_one_letter_code
_entity_poly.pdbx_strand_id
1 'polypeptide(L)' 'ALRRAEAVKKALVAAGLPADRLAAVGRGKTEPLVSTADGVKEPQNRRAVVTMND' A
#
# COMPACT_ATOMS: atom_id res chain seq x y z
N ALA A 1 2.38 0.40 7.89
CA ALA A 1 1.80 0.20 6.54
C ALA A 1 1.15 1.49 6.04
N LEU A 2 0.25 2.11 6.82
CA LEU A 2 -0.44 3.35 6.44
C LEU A 2 0.50 4.49 6.00
N ARG A 3 1.57 4.78 6.76
CA ARG A 3 2.58 5.79 6.38
C ARG A 3 3.21 5.58 4.98
N ARG A 4 3.38 4.34 4.55
CA ARG A 4 3.90 4.02 3.21
C ARG A 4 2.83 4.22 2.13
N ALA A 5 1.61 3.80 2.40
CA ALA A 5 0.46 4.02 1.50
C ALA A 5 0.19 5.52 1.29
N GLU A 6 0.31 6.33 2.35
CA GLU A 6 0.19 7.80 2.25
C GLU A 6 1.29 8.44 1.43
N ALA A 7 2.54 7.96 1.56
CA ALA A 7 3.65 8.44 0.74
C ALA A 7 3.42 8.17 -0.75
N VAL A 8 2.90 6.98 -1.10
CA VAL A 8 2.51 6.64 -2.48
C VAL A 8 1.34 7.51 -2.95
N LYS A 9 0.31 7.70 -2.13
CA LYS A 9 -0.82 8.59 -2.46
C LYS A 9 -0.33 10.01 -2.76
N LYS A 10 0.58 10.58 -1.95
CA LYS A 10 1.15 11.91 -2.18
C LYS A 10 1.91 11.99 -3.51
N ALA A 11 2.70 10.97 -3.84
CA ALA A 11 3.41 10.92 -5.12
C ALA A 11 2.46 10.86 -6.32
N LEU A 12 1.37 10.09 -6.24
CA LEU A 12 0.37 10.01 -7.30
C LEU A 12 -0.41 11.32 -7.47
N VAL A 13 -0.74 11.99 -6.36
CA VAL A 13 -1.35 13.34 -6.42
C VAL A 13 -0.41 14.35 -7.07
N ALA A 14 0.88 14.30 -6.73
CA ALA A 14 1.89 15.15 -7.38
C ALA A 14 2.06 14.85 -8.88
N ALA A 15 1.78 13.61 -9.31
CA ALA A 15 1.76 13.22 -10.72
C ALA A 15 0.46 13.61 -11.45
N GLY A 16 -0.49 14.28 -10.78
CA GLY A 16 -1.71 14.82 -11.38
C GLY A 16 -2.96 13.97 -11.16
N LEU A 17 -2.90 12.89 -10.36
CA LEU A 17 -4.11 12.14 -10.01
C LEU A 17 -4.93 12.92 -8.96
N PRO A 18 -6.26 13.05 -9.15
CA PRO A 18 -7.09 13.77 -8.20
C PRO A 18 -7.23 12.97 -6.88
N ALA A 19 -7.00 13.65 -5.76
CA ALA A 19 -6.79 13.03 -4.45
C ALA A 19 -8.04 12.38 -3.85
N ASP A 20 -9.21 12.81 -4.32
CA ASP A 20 -10.55 12.29 -4.02
C ASP A 20 -10.78 10.89 -4.60
N ARG A 21 -10.11 10.55 -5.72
CA ARG A 21 -10.17 9.21 -6.33
C ARG A 21 -9.18 8.21 -5.74
N LEU A 22 -8.37 8.62 -4.76
CA LEU A 22 -7.30 7.79 -4.20
C LEU A 22 -7.58 7.45 -2.73
N ALA A 23 -7.68 6.15 -2.41
CA ALA A 23 -7.74 5.67 -1.04
C ALA A 23 -6.39 5.07 -0.60
N ALA A 24 -5.84 5.54 0.52
CA ALA A 24 -4.65 4.95 1.12
C ALA A 24 -5.06 3.99 2.24
N VAL A 25 -4.90 2.68 2.02
CA VAL A 25 -5.24 1.66 3.02
C VAL A 25 -3.98 0.96 3.49
N GLY A 26 -3.76 0.92 4.80
CA GLY A 26 -2.61 0.25 5.41
C GLY A 26 -2.97 -1.10 6.03
N ARG A 27 -2.91 -2.20 5.28
CA ARG A 27 -3.28 -3.55 5.78
C ARG A 27 -2.22 -4.30 6.60
N GLY A 28 -1.22 -3.61 7.14
CA GLY A 28 -0.30 -4.18 8.15
C GLY A 28 0.29 -5.56 7.81
N LYS A 29 0.17 -6.50 8.74
CA LYS A 29 0.50 -7.94 8.60
C LYS A 29 -0.73 -8.81 8.27
N THR A 30 -1.91 -8.22 8.05
CA THR A 30 -3.19 -8.95 7.98
C THR A 30 -3.48 -9.50 6.58
N GLU A 31 -2.79 -9.01 5.55
CA GLU A 31 -2.81 -9.56 4.20
C GLU A 31 -1.38 -9.64 3.63
N PRO A 32 -0.56 -10.59 4.09
CA PRO A 32 0.74 -10.83 3.49
C PRO A 32 0.56 -11.51 2.12
N LEU A 33 1.36 -11.11 1.13
CA LEU A 33 1.37 -11.77 -0.19
C LEU A 33 1.84 -13.22 -0.08
N VAL A 34 2.79 -13.45 0.84
CA VAL A 34 3.27 -14.79 1.23
C VAL A 34 3.07 -14.93 2.73
N SER A 35 2.29 -15.94 3.14
CA SER A 35 2.08 -16.23 4.56
C SER A 35 3.42 -16.53 5.24
N THR A 36 3.79 -15.70 6.20
CA THR A 36 5.06 -15.79 6.92
C THR A 36 4.82 -15.82 8.41
N ALA A 37 5.57 -16.66 9.12
CA ALA A 37 5.52 -16.73 10.58
C ALA A 37 5.83 -15.38 11.23
N ASP A 38 5.34 -15.19 12.44
CA ASP A 38 5.40 -13.90 13.11
C ASP A 38 6.85 -13.49 13.38
N GLY A 39 7.23 -12.28 12.94
CA GLY A 39 8.61 -11.77 13.06
C GLY A 39 9.54 -12.11 11.89
N VAL A 40 9.12 -12.94 10.93
CA VAL A 40 9.92 -13.22 9.74
C VAL A 40 9.86 -12.04 8.77
N LYS A 41 11.02 -11.47 8.45
CA LYS A 41 11.15 -10.39 7.47
C LYS A 41 11.10 -10.96 6.06
N GLU A 42 9.95 -10.88 5.40
CA GLU A 42 9.79 -11.27 4.00
C GLU A 42 9.81 -10.03 3.07
N PRO A 43 10.84 -9.87 2.20
CA PRO A 43 10.92 -8.77 1.25
C PRO A 43 9.68 -8.61 0.35
N GLN A 44 9.07 -9.72 -0.08
CA GLN A 44 7.91 -9.70 -0.97
C GLN A 44 6.67 -9.07 -0.29
N ASN A 45 6.58 -9.15 1.05
CA ASN A 45 5.52 -8.51 1.83
C ASN A 45 5.72 -6.98 1.98
N ARG A 46 6.79 -6.40 1.43
CA ARG A 46 6.99 -4.94 1.36
C ARG A 46 6.50 -4.36 0.02
N ARG A 47 5.23 -4.59 -0.32
CA ARG A 47 4.62 -4.10 -1.57
C ARG A 47 3.56 -3.02 -1.32
N ALA A 48 3.40 -2.12 -2.29
CA ALA A 48 2.21 -1.28 -2.44
C ALA A 48 1.41 -1.81 -3.63
N VAL A 49 0.10 -1.98 -3.47
CA VAL A 49 -0.82 -2.44 -4.52
C VAL A 49 -1.73 -1.27 -4.89
N VAL A 50 -1.88 -1.02 -6.18
CA VAL A 50 -2.82 -0.02 -6.73
C VAL A 50 -3.95 -0.79 -7.40
N THR A 51 -5.18 -0.55 -6.96
CA THR A 51 -6.39 -1.14 -7.55
C THR A 51 -7.23 0.00 -8.10
N MET A 52 -7.61 -0.08 -9.38
CA MET A 52 -8.55 0.85 -9.99
C MET A 52 -9.93 0.18 -9.96
N ASN A 53 -10.91 0.87 -9.39
CA ASN A 53 -12.31 0.50 -9.52
C ASN A 53 -12.89 1.38 -10.64
N ASP A 54 -13.49 0.75 -11.65
CA ASP A 54 -14.20 1.42 -12.74
C ASP A 54 -15.50 2.09 -12.25
#